data_AF-A0A4P1KBR0-F1
#
_entry.id   AF-A0A4P1KBR0-F1
#
_cell.length_a   1.000
_cell.length_b   1.000
_cell.length_c   1.000
_cell.angle_alpha   90.00
_cell.angle_beta   90.00
_cell.angle_gamma   90.00
#
_symmetry.space_group_name_H-M   'P 1'
#
loop_
_entity.id
_entity.type
_entity.pdbx_description
1 polymer ?
#
loop_
_entity_poly.entity_id
_entity_poly.type
_entity_poly.pdbx_seq_one_letter_code
_entity_poly.pdbx_strand_id
1 'polypeptide(L)' 'MIPMRSGVRVWLATGHTDMRKGMQGLTLLVQEHLKRDPHGGDLYVFRGVAVAW' A
#
# COMPACT_ATOMS: atom_id res chain seq x y z
N MET A 1 -2.13 3.34 17.89
CA MET A 1 -2.70 2.13 17.27
C MET A 1 -3.83 2.58 16.35
N ILE A 2 -3.86 2.13 15.10
CA ILE A 2 -4.96 2.47 14.16
C ILE A 2 -6.12 1.51 14.44
N PRO A 3 -7.31 1.98 14.84
CA PRO A 3 -8.45 1.11 15.11
C PRO A 3 -8.94 0.48 13.79
N MET A 4 -9.00 -0.85 13.75
CA MET A 4 -9.46 -1.59 12.58
C MET A 4 -10.91 -2.01 12.75
N ARG A 5 -11.72 -1.85 11.69
CA ARG A 5 -13.06 -2.42 11.63
C ARG A 5 -12.95 -3.93 11.40
N SER A 6 -13.93 -4.69 11.89
CA SER A 6 -14.04 -6.12 11.58
C SER A 6 -14.16 -6.32 10.06
N GLY A 7 -13.44 -7.30 9.51
CA GLY A 7 -13.46 -7.64 8.09
C GLY A 7 -12.48 -6.87 7.20
N VAL A 8 -11.62 -6.01 7.75
CA VAL A 8 -10.53 -5.38 6.99
C VAL A 8 -9.60 -6.45 6.42
N ARG A 9 -9.29 -6.36 5.12
CA ARG A 9 -8.22 -7.16 4.51
C ARG A 9 -6.92 -6.37 4.49
N VAL A 10 -5.83 -7.06 4.74
CA VAL A 10 -4.48 -6.52 4.67
C VAL A 10 -3.79 -7.09 3.44
N TRP A 11 -3.33 -6.20 2.56
CA TRP A 11 -2.61 -6.54 1.34
C TRP A 11 -1.15 -6.19 1.50
N LEU A 12 -0.26 -7.15 1.24
CA LEU A 12 1.19 -6.93 1.25
C LEU A 12 1.71 -6.87 -0.19
N ALA A 13 2.25 -5.73 -0.59
CA ALA A 13 2.98 -5.62 -1.84
C ALA A 13 4.34 -6.33 -1.69
N THR A 14 4.51 -7.46 -2.38
CA THR A 14 5.68 -8.34 -2.22
C THR A 14 6.94 -7.82 -2.93
N GLY A 15 6.78 -6.93 -3.90
CA GLY A 15 7.89 -6.28 -4.62
C GLY A 15 8.44 -5.04 -3.92
N HIS A 16 9.57 -4.53 -4.42
CA HIS A 16 10.09 -3.24 -3.99
C HIS A 16 9.19 -2.11 -4.51
N THR A 17 8.77 -1.25 -3.60
CA THR A 17 7.98 -0.06 -3.91
C THR A 17 8.84 1.17 -3.70
N ASP A 18 8.87 2.06 -4.70
CA ASP A 18 9.43 3.39 -4.49
C ASP A 18 8.52 4.18 -3.55
N MET A 19 8.95 4.30 -2.30
CA MET A 19 8.21 4.99 -1.25
C MET A 19 8.24 6.51 -1.41
N ARG A 20 9.06 7.06 -2.32
CA ARG A 20 9.12 8.52 -2.61
C ARG A 20 7.88 9.03 -3.34
N LYS A 21 7.07 8.13 -3.89
CA LYS A 21 5.79 8.45 -4.56
C LYS A 21 4.75 9.10 -3.65
N GLY A 22 4.91 8.98 -2.33
CA GLY A 22 3.97 9.53 -1.36
C GLY A 22 2.57 8.92 -1.47
N MET A 23 1.63 9.43 -0.67
CA MET A 23 0.28 8.84 -0.58
C MET A 23 -0.44 8.78 -1.94
N GLN A 24 -0.45 9.87 -2.71
CA GLN A 24 -1.15 9.92 -4.00
C GLN A 24 -0.60 8.90 -5.00
N GLY A 25 0.72 8.79 -5.12
CA GLY A 25 1.34 7.82 -6.04
C GLY A 25 1.20 6.37 -5.55
N LEU A 26 1.20 6.12 -4.24
CA LEU A 26 0.92 4.79 -3.69
C LEU A 26 -0.55 4.39 -3.89
N THR A 27 -1.50 5.32 -3.74
CA THR A 27 -2.92 5.11 -4.07
C THR A 27 -3.09 4.74 -5.54
N LEU A 28 -2.38 5.43 -6.44
CA LEU A 28 -2.41 5.11 -7.87
C LEU A 28 -1.86 3.71 -8.15
N LEU A 29 -0.81 3.26 -7.45
CA LEU A 29 -0.30 1.89 -7.58
C LEU A 29 -1.36 0.84 -7.17
N VAL A 30 -2.12 1.08 -6.11
CA VAL A 30 -3.22 0.17 -5.73
C VAL A 30 -4.24 0.05 -6.86
N GLN A 31 -4.64 1.19 -7.44
CA GLN A 31 -5.63 1.21 -8.51
C GLN A 31 -5.10 0.59 -9.81
N GLU A 32 -3.93 1.01 -10.27
CA GLU A 32 -3.44 0.67 -11.60
C GLU A 32 -2.67 -0.64 -11.65
N HIS A 33 -1.90 -0.96 -10.62
CA HIS A 33 -1.05 -2.16 -10.62
C HIS A 33 -1.69 -3.32 -9.87
N LEU A 34 -2.24 -3.05 -8.68
CA LEU A 34 -2.93 -4.11 -7.91
C LEU A 34 -4.36 -4.34 -8.38
N LYS A 35 -4.92 -3.46 -9.22
CA LYS A 35 -6.29 -3.51 -9.75
C LYS A 35 -7.33 -3.63 -8.63
N ARG A 36 -7.14 -2.86 -7.56
CA ARG A 36 -8.05 -2.80 -6.40
C ARG A 36 -8.58 -1.38 -6.18
N ASP A 37 -9.66 -1.29 -5.43
CA ASP A 37 -10.17 -0.01 -4.93
C ASP A 37 -9.31 0.47 -3.74
N PRO A 38 -8.56 1.58 -3.85
CA PRO A 38 -7.82 2.13 -2.73
C PRO A 38 -8.71 2.79 -1.66
N HIS A 39 -9.99 3.04 -1.96
CA HIS A 39 -10.95 3.65 -1.04
C HIS A 39 -11.91 2.64 -0.40
N GLY A 40 -11.76 1.36 -0.70
CA GLY A 40 -12.65 0.28 -0.24
C GLY A 40 -12.52 -0.10 1.25
N GLY A 41 -11.66 0.60 2.01
CA GLY A 41 -11.45 0.36 3.44
C GLY A 41 -10.46 -0.75 3.79
N ASP A 42 -9.79 -1.32 2.79
CA ASP A 42 -8.69 -2.28 2.97
C ASP A 42 -7.36 -1.56 3.28
N LEU A 43 -6.44 -2.26 3.94
CA LEU A 43 -5.10 -1.75 4.24
C LEU A 43 -4.08 -2.29 3.22
N TYR A 44 -3.22 -1.40 2.70
CA TYR A 44 -2.13 -1.76 1.79
C TYR A 44 -0.77 -1.47 2.43
N VAL A 45 0.07 -2.49 2.51
CA VAL A 45 1.41 -2.44 3.10
C VAL A 45 2.44 -2.52 1.98
N PHE A 46 3.28 -1.50 1.89
CA PHE A 46 4.37 -1.40 0.92
C PHE A 46 5.73 -1.50 1.60
N ARG A 47 6.69 -2.12 0.92
CA ARG A 47 8.09 -2.16 1.36
C ARG A 47 8.95 -1.28 0.46
N GLY A 48 9.71 -0.38 1.08
CA GLY A 48 10.79 0.34 0.40
C GLY A 48 12.02 -0.54 0.21
N VAL A 49 12.92 -0.11 -0.67
CA VAL A 49 14.31 -0.58 -0.64
C VAL A 49 15.08 0.29 0.35
N ALA A 50 15.77 -0.34 1.30
CA ALA A 50 16.76 0.38 2.10
C ALA A 50 18.00 0.54 1.21
N VAL A 51 18.42 1.79 0.97
CA VAL A 51 19.73 2.02 0.37
C VAL A 51 20.74 1.76 1.48
N ALA A 52 21.50 0.67 1.36
CA ALA A 52 22.65 0.44 2.22
C ALA A 52 23.72 1.47 1.85
N TRP A 53 24.15 2.25 2.83
CA TRP A 53 25.34 3.08 2.71
C TRP A 53 26.58 2.21 2.56
#